data_AF-A0A2A2WPA3-F1
#
_entry.id   AF-A0A2A2WPA3-F1
#
_cell.length_a   1.000
_cell.length_b   1.000
_cell.length_c   1.000
_cell.angle_alpha   90.00
_cell.angle_beta   90.00
_cell.angle_gamma   90.00
#
_symmetry.space_group_name_H-M   'P 1'
#
loop_
_entity.id
_entity.type
_entity.pdbx_description
1 polymer ?
#
loop_
_entity_poly.entity_id
_entity_poly.type
_entity_poly.pdbx_seq_one_letter_code
_entity_poly.pdbx_strand_id
1 'polypeptide(L)'
;MTAPAYVLVRSDDLQLTPELGEYVRSVDASLTAYGAEILVQNLPARVLEGSWGGFVTLLRFADPASAERWYDSPEYRAVRHLRQQSSTPTAIIVEGVAPGHISADLADIFGLR
;
A
#
# COMPACT_ATOMS: atom_id res chain seq x y z
N MET A 1 7.63 16.38 -14.03
CA MET A 1 7.40 15.89 -12.65
C MET A 1 6.99 14.44 -12.77
N THR A 2 7.64 13.53 -12.07
CA THR A 2 7.29 12.10 -12.07
C THR A 2 5.94 11.92 -11.39
N ALA A 3 5.10 10.98 -11.86
CA ALA A 3 3.85 10.67 -11.20
C ALA A 3 4.11 10.11 -9.79
N PRO A 4 3.27 10.45 -8.79
CA PRO A 4 3.38 9.82 -7.47
C PRO A 4 3.18 8.32 -7.58
N ALA A 5 3.71 7.56 -6.63
CA ALA A 5 3.41 6.14 -6.51
C ALA A 5 2.54 5.87 -5.29
N TYR A 6 1.79 4.78 -5.37
CA TYR A 6 0.98 4.30 -4.27
C TYR A 6 1.32 2.86 -3.95
N VAL A 7 1.40 2.56 -2.66
CA VAL A 7 1.44 1.18 -2.17
C VAL A 7 0.07 0.85 -1.59
N LEU A 8 -0.63 -0.09 -2.23
CA LEU A 8 -1.88 -0.64 -1.72
C LEU A 8 -1.58 -1.98 -1.07
N VAL A 9 -2.01 -2.14 0.18
CA VAL A 9 -1.93 -3.40 0.91
C VAL A 9 -3.33 -3.81 1.35
N ARG A 10 -3.74 -5.01 0.93
CA ARG A 10 -4.90 -5.71 1.48
C ARG A 10 -4.38 -6.83 2.38
N SER A 11 -4.71 -6.80 3.66
CA SER A 11 -4.30 -7.83 4.63
C SER A 11 -5.50 -8.68 5.03
N ASP A 12 -5.67 -9.81 4.35
CA ASP A 12 -6.72 -10.79 4.63
C ASP A 12 -6.43 -11.55 5.95
N ASP A 13 -7.46 -12.07 6.61
CA ASP A 13 -7.35 -12.88 7.83
C ASP A 13 -6.55 -12.26 8.99
N LEU A 14 -6.59 -10.92 9.13
CA LEU A 14 -5.81 -10.20 10.13
C LEU A 14 -6.09 -10.70 11.57
N GLN A 15 -5.05 -11.19 12.23
CA GLN A 15 -5.07 -11.63 13.62
C GLN A 15 -4.39 -10.59 14.52
N LEU A 16 -5.02 -10.27 15.66
CA LEU A 16 -4.47 -9.32 16.64
C LEU A 16 -3.46 -10.01 17.56
N THR A 17 -2.26 -10.22 17.04
CA THR A 17 -1.16 -10.90 17.72
C THR A 17 -0.16 -9.92 18.35
N PRO A 18 0.68 -10.36 19.30
CA PRO A 18 1.81 -9.57 19.79
C PRO A 18 2.76 -9.10 18.67
N GLU A 19 3.00 -9.95 17.66
CA GLU A 19 3.84 -9.68 16.49
C GLU A 19 3.26 -8.54 15.64
N LEU A 20 1.94 -8.53 15.41
CA LEU A 20 1.28 -7.40 14.75
C LEU A 20 1.46 -6.11 15.54
N GLY A 21 1.34 -6.17 16.87
CA GLY A 21 1.60 -5.04 17.74
C GLY A 21 3.02 -4.50 17.60
N GLU A 22 4.01 -5.39 17.50
CA GLU A 22 5.41 -5.01 17.29
C GLU A 22 5.64 -4.40 15.90
N TYR A 23 5.03 -4.95 14.86
CA TYR A 23 5.03 -4.37 13.52
C TYR A 23 4.50 -2.92 13.53
N VAL A 24 3.32 -2.70 14.10
CA VAL A 24 2.68 -1.37 14.14
C VAL A 24 3.55 -0.36 14.88
N ARG A 25 4.18 -0.73 15.99
CA ARG A 25 5.07 0.17 16.75
C ARG A 25 6.37 0.51 16.03
N SER A 26 6.80 -0.33 15.08
CA SER A 26 8.14 -0.23 14.48
C SER A 26 8.12 0.30 13.04
N VAL A 27 7.02 0.12 12.31
CA VAL A 27 6.95 0.41 10.87
C VAL A 27 7.08 1.90 10.53
N ASP A 28 6.59 2.79 11.39
CA ASP A 28 6.52 4.24 11.14
C ASP A 28 7.90 4.88 10.91
N ALA A 29 8.94 4.36 11.56
CA ALA A 29 10.32 4.84 11.35
C ALA A 29 10.76 4.61 9.89
N SER A 30 10.47 3.44 9.33
CA SER A 30 10.77 3.13 7.93
C SER A 30 9.91 3.95 6.97
N LEU A 31 8.62 4.15 7.27
CA LEU A 31 7.73 4.95 6.42
C LEU A 31 8.21 6.40 6.33
N THR A 32 8.54 6.98 7.50
CA THR A 32 9.06 8.36 7.60
C THR A 32 10.39 8.53 6.86
N ALA A 33 11.33 7.60 7.06
CA ALA A 33 12.66 7.67 6.44
C ALA A 33 12.64 7.67 4.91
N TYR A 34 11.61 7.09 4.30
CA TYR A 34 11.45 7.00 2.85
C TYR A 34 10.36 7.92 2.30
N GLY A 35 9.85 8.84 3.11
CA GLY A 35 8.89 9.87 2.67
C GLY A 35 7.51 9.32 2.31
N ALA A 36 7.08 8.23 2.95
CA ALA A 36 5.75 7.69 2.79
C ALA A 36 4.72 8.57 3.52
N GLU A 37 3.59 8.82 2.88
CA GLU A 37 2.40 9.40 3.50
C GLU A 37 1.31 8.32 3.66
N ILE A 38 0.77 8.16 4.86
CA ILE A 38 -0.33 7.22 5.12
C ILE A 38 -1.65 7.89 4.73
N LEU A 39 -2.33 7.36 3.71
CA LEU A 39 -3.61 7.88 3.23
C LEU A 39 -4.81 7.09 3.76
N VAL A 40 -4.66 5.77 3.91
CA VAL A 40 -5.72 4.88 4.41
C VAL A 40 -5.11 3.84 5.34
N GLN A 41 -5.77 3.60 6.47
CA GLN A 41 -5.62 2.45 7.35
C GLN A 41 -7.00 2.14 7.93
N ASN A 42 -7.68 1.09 7.45
CA ASN A 42 -9.09 0.87 7.79
C ASN A 42 -9.54 -0.61 7.84
N LEU A 43 -10.38 -0.93 8.83
CA LEU A 43 -11.13 -2.19 8.95
C LEU A 43 -12.38 -2.00 9.84
N PRO A 44 -13.60 -2.41 9.41
CA PRO A 44 -13.94 -2.90 8.07
C PRO A 44 -14.12 -1.78 7.05
N ALA A 45 -13.82 -2.06 5.78
CA ALA A 45 -14.23 -1.20 4.66
C ALA A 45 -15.73 -1.37 4.37
N ARG A 46 -16.41 -0.28 3.99
CA ARG A 46 -17.76 -0.38 3.44
C ARG A 46 -17.68 -0.93 2.02
N VAL A 47 -18.11 -2.18 1.83
CA VAL A 47 -18.12 -2.84 0.52
C VAL A 47 -19.36 -2.39 -0.26
N LEU A 48 -19.14 -1.85 -1.46
CA LEU A 48 -20.21 -1.42 -2.36
C LEU A 48 -20.58 -2.53 -3.37
N GLU A 49 -19.58 -3.26 -3.87
CA GLU A 49 -19.74 -4.34 -4.85
C GLU A 49 -18.72 -5.47 -4.56
N GLY A 50 -19.11 -6.72 -4.83
CA GLY A 50 -18.24 -7.89 -4.65
C GLY A 50 -17.93 -8.23 -3.19
N SER A 51 -16.73 -8.76 -2.95
CA SER A 51 -16.21 -9.05 -1.62
C SER A 51 -14.90 -8.30 -1.39
N TRP A 52 -14.73 -7.80 -0.16
CA TRP A 52 -13.48 -7.22 0.29
C TRP A 52 -13.02 -7.95 1.55
N GLY A 53 -11.88 -8.60 1.46
CA GLY A 53 -11.23 -9.21 2.61
C GLY A 53 -10.31 -8.20 3.29
N GLY A 54 -10.37 -8.19 4.63
CA GLY A 54 -9.26 -7.70 5.43
C GLY A 54 -9.09 -6.18 5.58
N PHE A 55 -7.98 -5.84 6.24
CA PHE A 55 -7.57 -4.48 6.55
C PHE A 55 -6.89 -3.85 5.33
N VAL A 56 -7.28 -2.63 4.97
CA VAL A 56 -6.70 -1.90 3.83
C VAL A 56 -5.71 -0.84 4.31
N THR A 57 -4.55 -0.79 3.68
CA THR A 57 -3.57 0.29 3.81
C THR A 57 -3.29 0.91 2.45
N LEU A 58 -3.29 2.24 2.37
CA LEU A 58 -2.85 2.99 1.19
C LEU A 58 -1.76 3.97 1.62
N LEU A 59 -0.59 3.86 0.99
CA LEU A 59 0.54 4.76 1.19
C LEU A 59 0.81 5.53 -0.10
N ARG A 60 1.25 6.78 0.01
CA ARG A 60 1.73 7.59 -1.10
C ARG A 60 3.23 7.82 -0.97
N PHE A 61 3.92 7.74 -2.10
CA PHE A 61 5.34 8.08 -2.27
C PHE A 61 5.50 9.11 -3.39
N ALA A 62 6.64 9.79 -3.42
CA ALA A 62 6.95 10.78 -4.45
C ALA A 62 7.02 10.17 -5.86
N ASP A 63 7.52 8.94 -5.98
CA ASP A 63 7.67 8.18 -7.23
C ASP A 63 7.79 6.66 -6.96
N PRO A 64 7.70 5.80 -7.98
CA PRO A 64 7.80 4.34 -7.81
C PRO A 64 9.12 3.89 -7.20
N ALA A 65 10.23 4.51 -7.60
CA ALA A 65 11.54 4.18 -7.09
C ALA A 65 11.65 4.40 -5.57
N SER A 66 10.96 5.41 -5.03
CA SER A 66 10.91 5.66 -3.59
C SER A 66 10.11 4.59 -2.85
N ALA A 67 9.00 4.13 -3.41
CA ALA A 67 8.22 3.02 -2.87
C ALA A 67 9.01 1.70 -2.89
N GLU A 68 9.72 1.41 -3.99
CA GLU A 68 10.58 0.22 -4.12
C GLU A 68 11.73 0.26 -3.11
N ARG A 69 12.43 1.39 -3.00
CA ARG A 69 13.51 1.56 -2.02
C ARG A 69 13.04 1.34 -0.59
N TRP A 70 11.83 1.80 -0.25
CA TRP A 70 11.22 1.52 1.06
C TRP A 70 10.91 0.03 1.22
N TYR A 71 10.25 -0.58 0.24
CA TYR A 71 9.81 -1.98 0.34
C TYR A 71 10.99 -2.96 0.44
N ASP A 72 12.10 -2.64 -0.23
CA ASP A 72 13.34 -3.41 -0.21
C ASP A 72 14.32 -2.94 0.88
N SER A 73 13.98 -1.94 1.68
CA SER A 73 14.85 -1.45 2.75
C SER A 73 15.15 -2.55 3.79
N PRO A 74 16.38 -2.62 4.33
CA PRO A 74 16.69 -3.48 5.47
C PRO A 74 15.75 -3.26 6.66
N GLU A 75 15.39 -2.00 6.92
CA GLU A 75 14.53 -1.56 8.01
C GLU A 75 13.11 -2.11 7.85
N TYR A 76 12.51 -1.99 6.66
CA TYR A 76 11.17 -2.53 6.42
C TYR A 76 11.20 -4.06 6.36
N ARG A 77 12.21 -4.67 5.73
CA ARG A 77 12.36 -6.13 5.69
C ARG A 77 12.45 -6.74 7.09
N ALA A 78 13.13 -6.05 8.02
CA ALA A 78 13.28 -6.48 9.39
C ALA A 78 11.93 -6.61 10.13
N VAL A 79 10.91 -5.82 9.77
CA VAL A 79 9.60 -5.84 10.46
C VAL A 79 8.46 -6.42 9.62
N ARG A 80 8.58 -6.42 8.29
CA ARG A 80 7.51 -6.87 7.35
C ARG A 80 7.02 -8.28 7.64
N HIS A 81 7.92 -9.18 8.04
CA HIS A 81 7.60 -10.58 8.31
C HIS A 81 6.59 -10.74 9.46
N LEU A 82 6.62 -9.87 10.47
CA LEU A 82 5.67 -9.88 11.59
C LEU A 82 4.22 -9.68 11.12
N ARG A 83 4.02 -8.79 10.14
CA ARG A 83 2.71 -8.60 9.50
C ARG A 83 2.30 -9.81 8.65
N GLN A 84 3.25 -10.43 7.96
CA GLN A 84 3.01 -11.64 7.15
C GLN A 84 2.70 -12.87 7.99
N GLN A 85 3.14 -12.90 9.25
CA GLN A 85 2.76 -13.94 10.22
C GLN A 85 1.36 -13.71 10.82
N SER A 86 0.88 -12.46 10.78
CA SER A 86 -0.37 -12.04 11.43
C SER A 86 -1.52 -11.84 10.44
N SER A 87 -1.30 -12.05 9.14
CA SER A 87 -2.29 -11.89 8.07
C SER A 87 -1.82 -12.55 6.78
N THR A 88 -2.70 -12.65 5.78
CA THR A 88 -2.36 -13.04 4.41
C THR A 88 -2.38 -11.80 3.51
N PRO A 89 -1.28 -11.04 3.38
CA PRO A 89 -1.31 -9.79 2.67
C PRO A 89 -1.06 -9.92 1.16
N THR A 90 -1.81 -9.15 0.38
CA THR A 90 -1.48 -8.77 -0.99
C THR A 90 -1.01 -7.32 -0.99
N ALA A 91 0.18 -7.04 -1.52
CA ALA A 91 0.73 -5.70 -1.63
C ALA A 91 1.16 -5.42 -3.08
N ILE A 92 0.80 -4.26 -3.60
CA ILE A 92 1.18 -3.80 -4.94
C ILE A 92 1.73 -2.38 -4.88
N ILE A 93 2.68 -2.08 -5.77
CA ILE A 93 3.11 -0.71 -6.08
C ILE A 93 2.44 -0.34 -7.40
N VAL A 94 1.80 0.81 -7.45
CA VAL A 94 1.15 1.31 -8.67
C VAL A 94 1.49 2.78 -8.89
N GLU A 95 1.63 3.15 -10.16
CA GLU A 95 1.80 4.55 -10.54
C GLU A 95 0.47 5.30 -10.40
N GLY A 96 0.57 6.52 -9.88
CA GLY A 96 -0.49 7.49 -9.92
C GLY A 96 -0.67 8.10 -11.30
N VAL A 97 -1.74 8.85 -11.44
CA VAL A 97 -2.06 9.57 -12.67
C VAL A 97 -1.72 11.05 -12.54
N ALA A 98 -1.52 11.72 -13.68
CA ALA A 98 -1.33 13.17 -13.71
C ALA A 98 -2.60 13.93 -13.29
N PRO A 99 -2.48 15.17 -12.76
CA PRO A 99 -3.64 16.01 -12.51
C PRO A 99 -4.50 16.18 -13.78
N GLY A 100 -5.81 15.99 -13.64
CA GLY A 100 -6.76 16.10 -14.75
C GLY A 100 -6.96 14.82 -15.58
N HIS A 101 -6.32 13.71 -15.21
CA HIS A 101 -6.62 12.40 -15.80
C HIS A 101 -8.10 12.03 -15.63
N ILE A 102 -8.69 11.45 -16.68
CA ILE A 102 -10.08 11.01 -16.71
C ILE A 102 -10.19 9.57 -17.22
N SER A 103 -11.29 8.89 -16.90
CA SER A 103 -11.50 7.49 -17.32
C SER A 103 -11.47 7.28 -18.84
N ALA A 104 -11.80 8.32 -19.64
CA ALA A 104 -11.74 8.24 -21.09
C ALA A 104 -10.31 8.04 -21.63
N ASP A 105 -9.29 8.42 -20.86
CA ASP A 105 -7.88 8.22 -21.22
C ASP A 105 -7.53 6.72 -21.25
N LEU A 106 -8.28 5.86 -20.56
CA LEU A 106 -8.10 4.40 -20.61
C LEU A 106 -8.39 3.81 -21.98
N ALA A 107 -9.20 4.45 -22.81
CA ALA A 107 -9.50 3.94 -24.15
C ALA A 107 -8.23 3.82 -25.01
N ASP A 108 -7.28 4.75 -24.84
CA ASP A 108 -5.97 4.67 -25.50
C ASP A 108 -5.11 3.54 -24.92
N ILE A 109 -5.08 3.42 -23.58
CA ILE A 109 -4.29 2.39 -22.88
C ILE A 109 -4.76 0.98 -23.23
N PHE A 110 -6.07 0.80 -23.34
CA PHE A 110 -6.68 -0.50 -23.64
C PHE A 110 -6.83 -0.77 -25.14
N GLY A 111 -6.47 0.18 -26.01
CA GLY A 111 -6.61 0.03 -27.46
C GLY A 111 -8.06 -0.10 -27.92
N LEU A 112 -8.98 0.63 -27.27
CA LEU A 112 -10.42 0.61 -27.52
C LEU A 112 -10.90 1.72 -28.48
N ARG A 113 -9.98 2.36 -29.21
CA ARG A 113 -10.29 3.39 -30.22
C ARG A 113 -10.33 2.83 -31.63
#